data_AF-A0A3B8M7B3-F1
#
_entry.id   AF-A0A3B8M7B3-F1
#
_cell.length_a   1.000
_cell.length_b   1.000
_cell.length_c   1.000
_cell.angle_alpha   90.00
_cell.angle_beta   90.00
_cell.angle_gamma   90.00
#
_symmetry.space_group_name_H-M   'P 1'
#
loop_
_entity.id
_entity.type
_entity.pdbx_description
1 polymer ?
#
loop_
_entity_poly.entity_id
_entity_poly.type
_entity_poly.pdbx_seq_one_letter_code
_entity_poly.pdbx_strand_id
1 'polypeptide(L)'
;MDTELTYLAWSALLCIVLWLPYVLERIMNQGLIKTLGYPPNPATPAPWAQRAHRAHLNMIENLPAFATLVIIAQLTETSVSGAAALFFWARVVHAVVFILGIPYIRTLAFVASWIAMLSIFFSVI
;
A
#
# COMPACT_ATOMS: atom_id res chain seq x y z
N MET A 1 11.10 17.59 10.63
CA MET A 1 9.91 16.79 10.27
C MET A 1 9.89 15.61 11.20
N ASP A 2 8.76 15.35 11.84
CA ASP A 2 8.64 14.22 12.74
C ASP A 2 8.71 12.90 11.95
N THR A 3 9.40 11.92 12.54
CA THR A 3 9.72 10.66 11.88
C THR A 3 8.45 9.91 11.48
N GLU A 4 7.40 9.93 12.30
CA GLU A 4 6.11 9.33 11.95
C GLU A 4 5.42 9.99 10.74
N LEU A 5 5.40 11.32 10.64
CA LEU A 5 4.86 12.04 9.48
C LEU A 5 5.65 11.74 8.20
N THR A 6 6.97 11.53 8.33
CA THR A 6 7.81 11.13 7.21
C THR A 6 7.40 9.75 6.69
N TYR A 7 7.14 8.77 7.58
CA TYR A 7 6.64 7.45 7.17
C TYR A 7 5.20 7.49 6.63
N LEU A 8 4.37 8.41 7.10
CA LEU A 8 3.07 8.69 6.49
C LEU A 8 3.22 9.19 5.05
N ALA A 9 4.10 10.15 4.81
CA ALA A 9 4.38 10.66 3.46
C ALA A 9 4.90 9.55 2.53
N TRP A 10 5.83 8.72 3.00
CA TRP A 10 6.34 7.57 2.23
C TRP A 10 5.26 6.51 1.95
N SER A 11 4.36 6.27 2.91
CA SER A 11 3.24 5.35 2.73
C SER A 11 2.23 5.89 1.72
N ALA A 12 1.96 7.20 1.73
CA ALA A 12 1.14 7.86 0.71
C ALA A 12 1.79 7.76 -0.67
N LEU A 13 3.11 8.00 -0.77
CA LEU A 13 3.85 7.84 -2.02
C LEU A 13 3.77 6.41 -2.53
N LEU A 14 3.97 5.41 -1.66
CA LEU A 14 3.82 4.00 -2.01
C LEU A 14 2.45 3.73 -2.64
N CYS A 15 1.38 4.23 -2.04
CA CYS A 15 0.02 4.11 -2.61
C CYS A 15 -0.07 4.75 -4.01
N ILE A 16 0.44 5.98 -4.16
CA ILE A 16 0.42 6.73 -5.43
C ILE A 16 1.16 6.01 -6.57
N VAL A 17 2.21 5.22 -6.26
CA VAL A 17 2.99 4.53 -7.31
C VAL A 17 2.51 3.11 -7.60
N LEU A 18 1.73 2.48 -6.71
CA LEU A 18 1.32 1.08 -6.85
C LEU A 18 0.39 0.80 -8.03
N TRP A 19 -0.20 1.84 -8.63
CA TRP A 19 -0.99 1.67 -9.85
C TRP A 19 -0.14 1.45 -11.11
N LEU A 20 1.10 1.96 -11.12
CA LEU A 20 1.97 1.97 -12.29
C LEU A 20 2.18 0.57 -12.88
N PRO A 21 2.51 -0.49 -12.10
CA PRO A 21 2.83 -1.79 -12.68
C PRO A 21 1.69 -2.40 -13.51
N TYR A 22 0.44 -2.36 -13.02
CA TYR A 22 -0.67 -2.99 -13.74
C TYR A 22 -1.21 -2.13 -14.89
N VAL A 23 -1.03 -0.80 -14.84
CA VAL A 23 -1.36 0.04 -16.01
C VAL A 23 -0.30 -0.08 -17.09
N LEU A 24 0.98 -0.17 -16.73
CA LEU A 24 2.04 -0.46 -17.70
C LEU A 24 1.82 -1.80 -18.39
N GLU A 25 1.41 -2.85 -17.66
CA GLU A 25 1.03 -4.12 -18.26
C GLU A 25 -0.13 -3.96 -19.25
N ARG A 26 -1.17 -3.22 -18.86
CA ARG A 26 -2.32 -2.96 -19.74
C ARG A 26 -1.89 -2.22 -21.02
N ILE A 27 -1.00 -1.24 -20.92
CA ILE A 27 -0.45 -0.53 -22.09
C ILE A 27 0.36 -1.47 -22.97
N MET A 28 1.21 -2.31 -22.39
CA MET A 28 2.03 -3.27 -23.15
C MET A 28 1.19 -4.35 -23.85
N ASN A 29 0.10 -4.79 -23.22
CA ASN A 29 -0.74 -5.89 -23.70
C ASN A 29 -1.84 -5.40 -24.67
N GLN A 30 -2.43 -4.23 -24.42
CA GLN A 30 -3.59 -3.71 -25.19
C GLN A 30 -3.25 -2.51 -26.08
N GLY A 31 -2.11 -1.86 -25.85
CA GLY A 31 -1.74 -0.59 -26.46
C GLY A 31 -2.32 0.63 -25.71
N LEU A 32 -1.67 1.78 -25.88
CA LEU A 32 -2.03 3.03 -25.19
C LEU A 32 -3.46 3.48 -25.49
N ILE A 33 -3.85 3.50 -26.77
CA ILE A 33 -5.18 4.00 -27.20
C ILE A 33 -6.32 3.19 -26.56
N LYS A 34 -6.20 1.85 -26.54
CA LYS A 34 -7.21 0.99 -25.89
C LYS A 34 -7.21 1.12 -24.36
N THR A 35 -6.05 1.43 -23.78
CA THR A 35 -5.92 1.65 -22.32
C THR A 35 -6.62 2.93 -21.89
N LEU A 36 -6.52 4.00 -22.69
CA LEU A 36 -7.19 5.28 -22.46
C LEU A 36 -8.70 5.23 -22.74
N GLY A 37 -9.15 4.29 -23.55
CA GLY A 37 -10.57 4.09 -23.86
C GLY A 37 -11.27 3.04 -22.98
N TYR A 38 -12.52 2.75 -23.36
CA TYR A 38 -13.37 1.72 -22.75
C TYR A 38 -13.67 0.62 -23.77
N PRO A 39 -12.70 -0.26 -24.10
CA PRO A 39 -12.93 -1.31 -25.08
C PRO A 39 -14.01 -2.26 -24.57
N PRO A 40 -14.97 -2.69 -25.41
CA PRO A 40 -16.07 -3.56 -25.00
C PRO A 40 -15.61 -4.96 -24.54
N ASN A 41 -14.44 -5.40 -24.98
CA ASN A 41 -13.83 -6.66 -24.57
C ASN A 41 -12.33 -6.45 -24.26
N PRO A 42 -11.97 -6.00 -23.05
CA PRO A 42 -10.59 -5.80 -22.66
C PRO A 42 -9.85 -7.14 -22.55
N ALA A 43 -8.59 -7.18 -22.99
CA ALA A 43 -7.76 -8.37 -22.82
C ALA A 43 -7.56 -8.68 -21.32
N THR A 44 -7.54 -9.96 -20.97
CA THR A 44 -7.27 -10.39 -19.60
C THR A 44 -5.85 -9.96 -19.19
N PRO A 45 -5.69 -9.19 -18.10
CA PRO A 45 -4.36 -8.80 -17.61
C PRO A 45 -3.56 -10.01 -17.16
N ALA A 46 -2.23 -9.93 -17.28
CA ALA A 46 -1.34 -10.96 -16.76
C ALA A 46 -1.61 -11.25 -15.25
N PRO A 47 -1.42 -12.49 -14.78
CA PRO A 47 -1.71 -12.85 -13.39
C PRO A 47 -0.99 -11.99 -12.34
N TRP A 48 0.22 -11.51 -12.65
CA TRP A 48 0.97 -10.62 -11.77
C TRP A 48 0.38 -9.20 -11.72
N ALA A 49 -0.17 -8.70 -12.84
CA ALA A 49 -0.82 -7.39 -12.89
C ALA A 49 -2.14 -7.41 -12.11
N GLN A 50 -2.88 -8.52 -12.15
CA GLN A 50 -4.05 -8.73 -11.30
C GLN A 50 -3.68 -8.76 -9.81
N ARG A 51 -2.50 -9.29 -9.44
CA ARG A 51 -1.98 -9.22 -8.06
C ARG A 51 -1.53 -7.82 -7.68
N ALA A 52 -0.88 -7.08 -8.59
CA ALA A 52 -0.50 -5.69 -8.38
C ALA A 52 -1.72 -4.80 -8.11
N HIS A 53 -2.80 -4.97 -8.88
CA HIS A 53 -4.06 -4.27 -8.64
C HIS A 53 -4.63 -4.57 -7.25
N ARG A 54 -4.63 -5.84 -6.83
CA ARG A 54 -5.06 -6.23 -5.47
C ARG A 54 -4.15 -5.67 -4.37
N ALA A 55 -2.84 -5.62 -4.61
CA ALA A 55 -1.90 -5.01 -3.66
C ALA A 55 -2.15 -3.50 -3.51
N HIS A 56 -2.47 -2.81 -4.60
CA HIS A 56 -2.85 -1.40 -4.60
C HIS A 56 -4.15 -1.16 -3.82
N LEU A 57 -5.23 -1.90 -4.14
CA LEU A 57 -6.50 -1.78 -3.41
C LEU A 57 -6.33 -2.01 -1.91
N ASN A 58 -5.56 -3.02 -1.52
CA ASN A 58 -5.28 -3.27 -0.11
C ASN A 58 -4.50 -2.11 0.54
N MET A 59 -3.65 -1.39 -0.20
CA MET A 59 -2.99 -0.18 0.32
C MET A 59 -3.96 0.97 0.51
N ILE A 60 -4.87 1.19 -0.45
CA ILE A 60 -5.93 2.19 -0.36
C ILE A 60 -6.82 1.95 0.86
N GLU A 61 -7.16 0.70 1.18
CA GLU A 61 -8.01 0.37 2.33
C GLU A 61 -7.33 0.64 3.68
N ASN A 62 -6.00 0.47 3.77
CA ASN A 62 -5.26 0.59 5.04
C ASN A 62 -4.70 1.99 5.28
N LEU A 63 -4.40 2.75 4.21
CA LEU A 63 -3.77 4.06 4.31
C LEU A 63 -4.61 5.09 5.10
N PRO A 64 -5.94 5.22 4.93
CA PRO A 64 -6.74 6.19 5.68
C PRO A 64 -6.71 5.95 7.19
N ALA A 65 -6.79 4.69 7.62
CA ALA A 65 -6.72 4.32 9.03
C ALA A 65 -5.34 4.66 9.61
N PHE A 66 -4.27 4.26 8.94
CA PHE A 66 -2.91 4.60 9.34
C PHE A 66 -2.67 6.12 9.40
N ALA A 67 -3.11 6.85 8.37
CA ALA A 67 -2.99 8.31 8.31
C ALA A 67 -3.70 8.98 9.47
N THR A 68 -4.93 8.56 9.76
CA THR A 68 -5.72 9.09 10.88
C THR A 68 -5.00 8.88 12.21
N LEU A 69 -4.49 7.67 12.45
CA LEU A 69 -3.78 7.35 13.70
C LEU A 69 -2.47 8.14 13.87
N VAL A 70 -1.67 8.28 12.81
CA VAL A 70 -0.43 9.07 12.84
C VAL A 70 -0.72 10.56 13.07
N ILE A 71 -1.77 11.10 12.45
CA ILE A 71 -2.18 12.50 12.65
C ILE A 71 -2.66 12.71 14.09
N ILE A 72 -3.44 11.79 14.65
CA ILE A 72 -3.85 11.87 16.06
C ILE A 72 -2.61 11.85 16.96
N ALA A 73 -1.68 10.92 16.75
CA ALA A 73 -0.44 10.84 17.53
C ALA A 73 0.36 12.14 17.49
N GLN A 74 0.43 12.79 16.32
CA GLN A 74 1.07 14.10 16.18
C GLN A 74 0.36 15.17 17.01
N LEU A 75 -0.98 15.20 16.99
CA LEU A 75 -1.78 16.18 17.73
C LEU A 75 -1.72 15.98 19.24
N THR A 76 -1.50 14.75 19.70
CA THR A 76 -1.33 14.39 21.13
C THR A 76 0.14 14.37 21.56
N GLU A 77 1.06 14.85 20.72
CA GLU A 77 2.51 14.86 20.99
C GLU A 77 3.07 13.48 21.39
N THR A 78 2.47 12.41 20.86
CA THR A 78 2.80 11.02 21.17
C THR A 78 3.72 10.46 20.09
N SER A 79 4.94 10.06 20.48
CA SER A 79 5.91 9.49 19.55
C SER A 79 5.53 8.06 19.14
N VAL A 80 5.36 7.83 17.84
CA VAL A 80 4.98 6.53 17.27
C VAL A 80 5.87 6.12 16.11
N SER A 81 7.05 6.73 16.01
CA SER A 81 8.01 6.57 14.92
C SER A 81 8.36 5.10 14.59
N GLY A 82 8.57 4.25 15.60
CA GLY A 82 8.86 2.83 15.41
C GLY A 82 7.71 2.04 14.79
N ALA A 83 6.48 2.28 15.25
CA ALA A 83 5.29 1.64 14.69
C ALA A 83 4.99 2.16 13.27
N ALA A 84 5.18 3.46 13.02
CA ALA A 84 5.06 4.05 11.69
C ALA A 84 6.08 3.45 10.69
N ALA A 85 7.33 3.25 11.13
CA ALA A 85 8.35 2.58 10.34
C ALA A 85 7.98 1.13 10.01
N LEU A 86 7.51 0.39 11.02
CA LEU A 86 7.07 -1.00 10.86
C LEU A 86 5.92 -1.10 9.85
N PHE A 87 4.92 -0.22 9.96
CA PHE A 87 3.82 -0.16 8.99
C PHE A 87 4.37 0.02 7.58
N PHE A 88 5.17 1.06 7.33
CA PHE A 88 5.68 1.36 6.00
C PHE A 88 6.45 0.20 5.39
N TRP A 89 7.46 -0.35 6.09
CA TRP A 89 8.28 -1.44 5.56
C TRP A 89 7.48 -2.73 5.37
N ALA A 90 6.54 -3.02 6.27
CA ALA A 90 5.64 -4.15 6.10
C ALA A 90 4.75 -3.99 4.84
N ARG A 91 4.29 -2.77 4.52
CA ARG A 91 3.54 -2.49 3.29
C ARG A 91 4.41 -2.63 2.03
N VAL A 92 5.67 -2.20 2.08
CA VAL A 92 6.63 -2.41 0.98
C VAL A 92 6.84 -3.90 0.72
N VAL A 93 7.14 -4.67 1.76
CA VAL A 93 7.31 -6.13 1.66
C VAL A 93 6.03 -6.77 1.12
N HIS A 94 4.86 -6.44 1.71
CA HIS A 94 3.57 -6.95 1.28
C HIS A 94 3.33 -6.72 -0.22
N ALA A 95 3.54 -5.49 -0.71
CA ALA A 95 3.33 -5.15 -2.11
C ALA A 95 4.25 -5.97 -3.02
N VAL A 96 5.56 -6.02 -2.74
CA VAL A 96 6.53 -6.75 -3.55
C VAL A 96 6.21 -8.25 -3.61
N VAL A 97 6.05 -8.90 -2.44
CA VAL A 97 5.84 -10.36 -2.40
C VAL A 97 4.48 -10.75 -2.99
N PHE A 98 3.46 -9.89 -2.84
CA PHE A 98 2.14 -10.16 -3.43
C PHE A 98 2.20 -10.06 -4.96
N ILE A 99 2.87 -9.05 -5.51
CA ILE A 99 3.06 -8.92 -6.96
C ILE A 99 3.81 -10.14 -7.51
N LEU A 100 4.89 -10.55 -6.85
CA LEU A 100 5.67 -11.74 -7.22
C LEU A 100 4.90 -13.06 -7.05
N GLY A 101 3.82 -13.07 -6.26
CA GLY A 101 2.99 -14.26 -6.05
C GLY A 101 3.56 -15.22 -5.00
N ILE A 102 4.39 -14.72 -4.07
CA ILE A 102 4.96 -15.53 -2.99
C ILE A 102 3.92 -15.67 -1.87
N PRO A 103 3.42 -16.89 -1.58
CA PRO A 103 2.43 -17.11 -0.54
C PRO A 103 3.04 -16.97 0.87
N TYR A 104 2.18 -16.88 1.88
CA TYR A 104 2.50 -16.78 3.32
C TYR A 104 3.24 -15.51 3.76
N ILE A 105 4.33 -15.13 3.11
CA ILE A 105 5.11 -13.91 3.43
C ILE A 105 4.22 -12.68 3.30
N ARG A 106 3.37 -12.64 2.26
CA ARG A 106 2.35 -11.60 2.11
C ARG A 106 1.49 -11.47 3.38
N THR A 107 0.98 -12.58 3.89
CA THR A 107 0.08 -12.58 5.04
C THR A 107 0.81 -12.13 6.30
N LEU A 108 2.05 -12.58 6.52
CA LEU A 108 2.87 -12.14 7.64
C LEU A 108 3.16 -10.64 7.58
N ALA A 109 3.51 -10.12 6.40
CA ALA A 109 3.74 -8.69 6.19
C ALA A 109 2.46 -7.87 6.43
N PHE A 110 1.30 -8.36 5.97
CA PHE A 110 0.01 -7.72 6.27
C PHE A 110 -0.25 -7.66 7.78
N VAL A 111 -0.10 -8.79 8.49
CA VAL A 111 -0.30 -8.87 9.94
C VAL A 111 0.66 -7.95 10.69
N ALA A 112 1.93 -7.86 10.27
CA ALA A 112 2.90 -6.92 10.85
C ALA A 112 2.45 -5.45 10.69
N SER A 113 1.96 -5.07 9.50
CA SER A 113 1.40 -3.72 9.28
C SER A 113 0.15 -3.46 10.13
N TRP A 114 -0.67 -4.49 10.36
CA TRP A 114 -1.87 -4.37 11.19
C TRP A 114 -1.53 -4.23 12.68
N ILE A 115 -0.57 -5.01 13.19
CA ILE A 115 -0.04 -4.87 14.56
C ILE A 115 0.56 -3.48 14.77
N ALA A 116 1.26 -2.93 13.78
CA ALA A 116 1.75 -1.56 13.84
C ALA A 116 0.63 -0.54 14.04
N MET A 117 -0.47 -0.64 13.30
CA MET A 117 -1.63 0.25 13.48
C MET A 117 -2.26 0.10 14.87
N LEU A 118 -2.41 -1.13 15.37
CA LEU A 118 -2.91 -1.35 16.73
C LEU A 118 -1.98 -0.74 17.79
N SER A 119 -0.67 -0.88 17.62
CA SER A 119 0.31 -0.27 18.52
C SER A 119 0.18 1.24 18.56
N ILE A 120 -0.04 1.89 17.41
CA ILE A 120 -0.28 3.35 17.35
C ILE A 120 -1.57 3.68 18.09
N PHE A 121 -2.66 2.96 17.80
CA PHE A 121 -3.95 3.17 18.46
C PHE A 121 -3.85 3.10 19.98
N PHE A 122 -3.22 2.07 20.54
CA PHE A 122 -3.04 1.93 21.99
C PHE A 122 -2.07 2.95 22.60
N SER A 123 -1.23 3.60 21.79
CA SER A 123 -0.32 4.64 22.28
C SER A 123 -1.00 6.01 22.38
N VAL A 124 -2.05 6.25 21.59
CA VAL A 124 -2.73 7.56 21.51
C VAL A 124 -4.00 7.66 22.37
N ILE A 125 -4.38 6.57 23.05
CA ILE A 125 -5.48 6.53 24.02
C ILE A 125 -4.92 6.43 25.44
#